data_AF-A0A6M4G6K1-F1
#
_entry.id   AF-A0A6M4G6K1-F1
#
_cell.length_a   1.000
_cell.length_b   1.000
_cell.length_c   1.000
_cell.angle_alpha   90.00
_cell.angle_beta   90.00
_cell.angle_gamma   90.00
#
_symmetry.space_group_name_H-M   'P 1'
#
loop_
_entity.id
_entity.type
_entity.pdbx_description
1 polymer ?
#
loop_
_entity_poly.entity_id
_entity_poly.type
_entity_poly.pdbx_seq_one_letter_code
_entity_poly.pdbx_strand_id
1 'polypeptide(L)'
;MTSIEASARATGTIERAVNVLREATAIKGKVQTRGVGLALWVLRGRCPDEWLVAFWDAAGSNHEIGRSQGLHAAYNGIVRQLRCSGALADPTRMK
;
A
#
# COMPACT_ATOMS: atom_id res chain seq x y z
N MET A 1 15.93 23.88 -4.62
CA MET A 1 15.48 22.57 -4.10
C MET A 1 16.41 21.52 -4.64
N THR A 2 17.11 20.78 -3.79
CA THR A 2 18.11 19.80 -4.24
C THR A 2 17.43 18.47 -4.58
N SER A 3 18.05 17.65 -5.45
CA SER A 3 17.50 16.34 -5.85
C SER A 3 17.27 15.40 -4.65
N ILE A 4 18.03 15.59 -3.56
CA ILE A 4 17.94 14.78 -2.34
C ILE A 4 16.62 15.04 -1.60
N GLU A 5 16.24 16.31 -1.46
CA GLU A 5 14.98 16.70 -0.80
C GLU A 5 13.75 16.17 -1.55
N ALA A 6 13.80 16.18 -2.89
CA ALA A 6 12.74 15.64 -3.73
C ALA A 6 12.59 14.12 -3.53
N SER A 7 13.69 13.38 -3.48
CA SER A 7 13.69 11.94 -3.20
C SER A 7 13.15 11.63 -1.80
N ALA A 8 13.61 12.34 -0.77
CA ALA A 8 13.14 12.15 0.60
C ALA A 8 11.63 12.40 0.75
N ARG A 9 11.10 13.44 0.09
CA ARG A 9 9.66 13.71 0.07
C ARG A 9 8.89 12.58 -0.61
N ALA A 10 9.39 12.07 -1.74
CA ALA A 10 8.76 10.96 -2.45
C ALA A 10 8.70 9.69 -1.58
N THR A 11 9.79 9.34 -0.90
CA THR A 11 9.83 8.22 0.05
C THR A 11 8.80 8.41 1.18
N GLY A 12 8.77 9.58 1.80
CA GLY A 12 7.80 9.87 2.86
C GLY A 12 6.33 9.87 2.39
N THR A 13 6.07 10.13 1.10
CA THR A 13 4.71 9.99 0.53
C THR A 13 4.34 8.52 0.34
N ILE A 14 5.27 7.68 -0.09
CA ILE A 14 5.07 6.22 -0.23
C ILE A 14 4.81 5.59 1.14
N GLU A 15 5.60 5.93 2.16
CA GLU A 15 5.42 5.43 3.52
C GLU A 15 4.04 5.75 4.08
N ARG A 16 3.58 7.00 3.91
CA ARG A 16 2.24 7.42 4.33
C ARG A 16 1.14 6.65 3.61
N ALA A 17 1.27 6.45 2.29
CA ALA A 17 0.32 5.64 1.53
C ALA A 17 0.26 4.19 2.06
N VAL A 18 1.41 3.57 2.30
CA VAL A 18 1.48 2.22 2.86
C VAL A 18 0.87 2.14 4.27
N ASN A 19 1.02 3.18 5.09
CA ASN A 19 0.39 3.23 6.42
C ASN A 19 -1.13 3.33 6.34
N VAL A 20 -1.67 4.14 5.42
CA VAL A 20 -3.13 4.17 5.16
C VAL A 20 -3.66 2.79 4.76
N LEU A 21 -2.94 2.07 3.89
CA LEU A 21 -3.34 0.71 3.52
C LEU A 21 -3.25 -0.26 4.71
N ARG A 22 -2.22 -0.15 5.54
CA ARG A 22 -2.06 -0.96 6.77
C ARG A 22 -3.25 -0.75 7.71
N GLU A 23 -3.60 0.50 7.99
CA GLU A 23 -4.74 0.84 8.83
C GLU A 23 -6.04 0.28 8.25
N ALA A 24 -6.24 0.39 6.93
CA ALA A 24 -7.40 -0.19 6.26
C ALA A 24 -7.50 -1.72 6.44
N THR A 25 -6.37 -2.45 6.51
CA THR A 25 -6.41 -3.91 6.77
C THR A 25 -6.90 -4.26 8.18
N ALA A 26 -6.82 -3.35 9.15
CA ALA A 26 -7.23 -3.58 10.53
C ALA A 26 -8.72 -3.29 10.79
N ILE A 27 -9.41 -2.63 9.86
CA ILE A 27 -10.81 -2.22 10.05
C ILE A 27 -11.76 -3.39 9.76
N LYS A 28 -12.73 -3.58 10.67
CA LYS A 28 -13.84 -4.52 10.46
C LYS A 28 -14.91 -3.87 9.59
N GLY A 29 -14.92 -4.19 8.30
CA GLY A 29 -15.93 -3.70 7.37
C GLY A 29 -15.35 -3.32 6.02
N LYS A 30 -16.18 -2.72 5.16
CA LYS A 30 -15.70 -2.18 3.89
C LYS A 30 -14.80 -0.98 4.13
N VAL A 31 -13.70 -0.93 3.41
CA VAL A 31 -12.69 0.13 3.51
C VAL A 31 -12.37 0.77 2.16
N GLN A 32 -13.27 0.58 1.18
CA GLN A 32 -13.20 1.22 -0.13
C GLN A 32 -13.55 2.72 -0.03
N THR A 33 -12.69 3.45 0.67
CA THR A 33 -12.83 4.88 0.97
C THR A 33 -11.99 5.70 -0.01
N ARG A 34 -12.28 7.00 -0.09
CA ARG A 34 -11.45 7.94 -0.87
C ARG A 34 -9.98 7.95 -0.40
N GLY A 35 -9.74 7.83 0.91
CA GLY A 35 -8.38 7.79 1.46
C GLY A 35 -7.57 6.60 0.94
N VAL A 36 -8.19 5.41 0.91
CA VAL A 36 -7.60 4.21 0.32
C VAL A 36 -7.36 4.40 -1.18
N GLY A 37 -8.34 4.94 -1.91
CA GLY A 37 -8.18 5.19 -3.35
C GLY A 37 -7.00 6.13 -3.68
N LEU A 38 -6.82 7.20 -2.90
CA LEU A 38 -5.69 8.12 -3.05
C LEU A 38 -4.35 7.46 -2.68
N ALA A 39 -4.33 6.64 -1.62
CA ALA A 39 -3.13 5.89 -1.25
C ALA A 39 -2.71 4.90 -2.36
N LEU A 40 -3.66 4.18 -2.96
CA LEU A 40 -3.39 3.31 -4.10
C LEU A 40 -2.90 4.10 -5.33
N TRP A 41 -3.48 5.26 -5.59
CA TRP A 41 -3.05 6.15 -6.68
C TRP A 41 -1.58 6.57 -6.53
N VAL A 42 -1.15 6.94 -5.31
CA VAL A 42 0.24 7.29 -4.99
C VAL A 42 1.22 6.16 -5.31
N LEU A 43 0.78 4.91 -5.18
CA LEU A 43 1.63 3.72 -5.38
C LEU A 43 1.68 3.25 -6.85
N ARG A 44 0.93 3.88 -7.75
CA ARG A 44 0.98 3.56 -9.18
C ARG A 44 2.39 3.73 -9.74
N GLY A 45 2.81 2.78 -10.57
CA GLY A 45 4.16 2.76 -11.16
C GLY A 45 5.28 2.40 -10.16
N ARG A 46 4.96 2.10 -8.89
CA ARG A 46 5.93 1.61 -7.89
C ARG A 46 5.79 0.11 -7.60
N CYS A 47 4.64 -0.47 -7.92
CA CYS A 47 4.37 -1.91 -7.86
C CYS A 47 3.38 -2.32 -8.97
N PRO A 48 3.24 -3.61 -9.30
CA PRO A 48 2.27 -4.10 -10.26
C PRO A 48 0.85 -3.65 -9.92
N ASP A 49 0.14 -3.14 -10.94
CA ASP A 49 -1.23 -2.64 -10.80
C ASP A 49 -2.21 -3.73 -10.33
N GLU A 50 -1.92 -5.01 -10.61
CA GLU A 50 -2.71 -6.17 -10.14
C GLU A 50 -2.88 -6.18 -8.62
N TRP A 51 -1.84 -5.78 -7.86
CA TRP A 51 -1.92 -5.72 -6.41
C TRP A 51 -2.75 -4.54 -5.92
N LEU A 52 -2.70 -3.42 -6.64
CA LEU A 52 -3.51 -2.23 -6.33
C LEU A 52 -5.00 -2.48 -6.58
N VAL A 53 -5.31 -3.12 -7.71
CA VAL A 53 -6.68 -3.54 -8.07
C VAL A 53 -7.19 -4.57 -7.09
N ALA A 54 -6.41 -5.61 -6.78
CA ALA A 54 -6.80 -6.64 -5.81
C ALA A 54 -7.10 -6.05 -4.42
N PHE A 55 -6.31 -5.06 -3.97
CA PHE A 55 -6.58 -4.36 -2.72
C PHE A 55 -7.92 -3.60 -2.77
N TRP A 56 -8.17 -2.86 -3.85
CA TRP A 56 -9.39 -2.07 -4.03
C TRP A 56 -10.66 -2.94 -4.08
N ASP A 57 -10.59 -4.06 -4.80
CA ASP A 57 -11.71 -5.00 -4.92
C ASP A 57 -12.01 -5.68 -3.58
N ALA A 58 -10.96 -6.14 -2.88
CA ALA A 58 -11.10 -6.70 -1.55
C ALA A 58 -11.72 -5.68 -0.58
N ALA A 59 -11.25 -4.43 -0.60
CA ALA A 59 -11.75 -3.35 0.25
C ALA A 59 -13.27 -3.11 0.13
N GLY A 60 -13.85 -3.35 -1.06
CA GLY A 60 -15.28 -3.18 -1.34
C GLY A 60 -16.14 -4.43 -1.11
N SER A 61 -15.51 -5.59 -0.89
CA SER A 61 -16.19 -6.88 -0.80
C SER A 61 -17.16 -6.97 0.38
N ASN A 62 -18.33 -7.60 0.17
CA ASN A 62 -19.31 -7.88 1.22
C ASN A 62 -18.92 -9.08 2.10
N HIS A 63 -18.08 -10.00 1.59
CA HIS A 63 -17.68 -11.21 2.31
C HIS A 63 -16.60 -10.88 3.33
N GLU A 64 -16.92 -10.93 4.63
CA GLU A 64 -15.99 -10.49 5.69
C GLU A 64 -14.66 -11.25 5.70
N ILE A 65 -14.71 -12.59 5.70
CA ILE A 65 -13.51 -13.43 5.72
C ILE A 65 -12.68 -13.21 4.46
N GLY A 66 -13.32 -13.29 3.29
CA GLY A 66 -12.65 -13.10 2.00
C GLY A 66 -12.08 -11.68 1.83
N ARG A 67 -12.76 -10.65 2.36
CA ARG A 67 -12.26 -9.27 2.38
C ARG A 67 -11.00 -9.15 3.22
N SER A 68 -11.02 -9.65 4.46
CA SER A 68 -9.85 -9.57 5.33
C SER A 68 -8.66 -10.30 4.72
N GLN A 69 -8.87 -11.54 4.23
CA GLN A 69 -7.82 -12.31 3.55
C GLN A 69 -7.30 -11.60 2.28
N GLY A 70 -8.18 -11.09 1.44
CA GLY A 70 -7.82 -10.37 0.22
C GLY A 70 -7.05 -9.09 0.51
N LEU A 71 -7.47 -8.30 1.50
CA LEU A 71 -6.77 -7.08 1.92
C LEU A 71 -5.35 -7.39 2.39
N HIS A 72 -5.18 -8.40 3.24
CA HIS A 72 -3.86 -8.79 3.73
C HIS A 72 -2.97 -9.37 2.62
N ALA A 73 -3.51 -10.22 1.75
CA ALA A 73 -2.76 -10.78 0.63
C ALA A 73 -2.27 -9.67 -0.32
N ALA A 74 -3.15 -8.76 -0.72
CA ALA A 74 -2.80 -7.65 -1.60
C ALA A 74 -1.81 -6.68 -0.92
N TYR A 75 -2.04 -6.33 0.35
CA TYR A 75 -1.12 -5.50 1.12
C TYR A 75 0.30 -6.09 1.18
N ASN A 76 0.42 -7.39 1.45
CA ASN A 76 1.71 -8.06 1.52
C ASN A 76 2.42 -8.08 0.17
N GLY A 77 1.68 -8.27 -0.93
CA GLY A 77 2.19 -8.15 -2.30
C GLY A 77 2.77 -6.76 -2.60
N ILE A 78 2.01 -5.70 -2.27
CA ILE A 78 2.43 -4.30 -2.40
C ILE A 78 3.72 -4.04 -1.60
N VAL A 79 3.73 -4.35 -0.30
CA VAL A 79 4.87 -4.09 0.58
C VAL A 79 6.12 -4.85 0.12
N ARG A 80 5.97 -6.12 -0.27
CA ARG A 80 7.07 -6.92 -0.81
C ARG A 80 7.67 -6.25 -2.04
N GLN A 81 6.84 -5.83 -3.00
CA GLN A 81 7.34 -5.22 -4.22
C GLN A 81 8.03 -3.87 -3.98
N LEU A 82 7.46 -3.03 -3.10
CA LEU A 82 8.07 -1.73 -2.76
C LEU A 82 9.43 -1.90 -2.08
N ARG A 83 9.61 -2.96 -1.27
CA ARG A 83 10.91 -3.29 -0.68
C ARG A 83 11.89 -3.81 -1.72
N CYS A 84 11.46 -4.69 -2.62
CA CYS A 84 12.30 -5.19 -3.70
C CYS A 84 12.81 -4.09 -4.63
N SER A 85 12.02 -3.04 -4.87
CA SER A 85 12.43 -1.88 -5.68
C SER A 85 13.23 -0.83 -4.91
N GLY A 86 13.41 -0.99 -3.59
CA GLY A 86 14.03 0.00 -2.72
C GLY A 86 13.19 1.25 -2.47
N ALA A 87 11.93 1.27 -2.91
CA ALA A 87 11.00 2.38 -2.71
C ALA A 87 10.47 2.46 -1.26
N LEU A 88 10.55 1.36 -0.51
CA LEU A 88 10.26 1.28 0.91
C LEU A 88 11.45 0.64 1.63
N ALA A 89 11.86 1.20 2.76
CA ALA A 89 12.94 0.63 3.56
C ALA A 89 12.58 -0.79 4.01
N ASP A 90 13.54 -1.71 3.89
CA ASP A 90 13.43 -3.04 4.47
C ASP A 90 14.03 -3.01 5.89
N PRO A 91 13.23 -3.21 6.94
CA PRO A 91 13.75 -3.25 8.30
C PRO A 91 14.78 -4.37 8.53
N THR A 92 14.85 -5.38 7.66
CA THR A 92 15.84 -6.47 7.76
C THR A 92 17.18 -6.16 7.08
N ARG A 93 17.26 -5.11 6.25
CA ARG A 93 18.47 -4.74 5.49
C ARG A 93 19.33 -3.66 6.19
N MET A 94 18.92 -3.20 7.37
CA MET A 94 19.65 -2.23 8.21
C MET A 94 20.44 -2.92 9.35
N LYS A 95 20.86 -4.17 9.16
CA LYS A 95 21.75 -4.91 10.07
C LYS A 95 23.04 -5.27 9.37
#